data_AF-A0A3N5HIZ0-F1
#
_entry.id   AF-A0A3N5HIZ0-F1
#
_cell.length_a   1.000
_cell.length_b   1.000
_cell.length_c   1.000
_cell.angle_alpha   90.00
_cell.angle_beta   90.00
_cell.angle_gamma   90.00
#
_symmetry.space_group_name_H-M   'P 1'
#
loop_
_entity.id
_entity.type
_entity.pdbx_description
1 polymer ?
#
loop_
_entity_poly.entity_id
_entity_poly.type
_entity_poly.pdbx_seq_one_letter_code
_entity_poly.pdbx_strand_id
1 'polypeptide(L)'
;MKPIYVLNGPNLNMLGQREPSVYGAETLPEIEKLCRARAAELGLTVDFRQSNIEGELVSWIQEARSKASGIALNAGAYTHTSVAIHDALRAADVPAV
;
A
#
# COMPACT_ATOMS: atom_id res chain seq x y z
N MET A 1 -3.25 -12.34 15.01
CA MET A 1 -3.43 -10.88 14.82
C MET A 1 -3.64 -10.62 13.34
N LYS A 2 -4.53 -9.71 12.95
CA LYS A 2 -4.70 -9.37 11.52
C LYS A 2 -3.49 -8.54 11.04
N PRO A 3 -2.99 -8.73 9.81
CA PRO A 3 -1.86 -7.97 9.28
C PRO A 3 -2.18 -6.47 9.10
N ILE A 4 -1.15 -5.66 8.90
CA ILE A 4 -1.27 -4.34 8.28
C ILE A 4 -1.22 -4.52 6.77
N TYR A 5 -2.18 -3.93 6.07
CA TYR A 5 -2.17 -3.91 4.61
C TYR A 5 -1.32 -2.72 4.15
N VAL A 6 -0.27 -2.98 3.39
CA VAL A 6 0.55 -1.94 2.75
C VAL A 6 0.26 -2.00 1.26
N LEU A 7 -0.54 -1.05 0.79
CA LEU A 7 -1.07 -1.03 -0.57
C LEU A 7 -0.40 0.07 -1.39
N ASN A 8 0.06 -0.29 -2.59
CA ASN A 8 0.82 0.59 -3.46
C ASN A 8 0.11 0.75 -4.81
N GLY A 9 -0.12 1.99 -5.20
CA GLY A 9 -0.81 2.37 -6.41
C GLY A 9 0.06 2.30 -7.67
N PRO A 10 -0.39 2.95 -8.75
CA PRO A 10 0.21 2.80 -10.06
C PRO A 10 1.63 3.37 -10.12
N ASN A 11 2.43 2.76 -11.00
CA ASN A 11 3.83 3.07 -11.30
C ASN A 11 4.83 2.81 -10.16
N LEU A 12 4.40 2.48 -8.95
CA LEU A 12 5.32 2.21 -7.83
C LEU A 12 6.14 0.93 -8.03
N ASN A 13 5.70 0.01 -8.89
CA ASN A 13 6.51 -1.12 -9.34
C ASN A 13 7.75 -0.70 -10.15
N MET A 14 7.83 0.55 -10.60
CA MET A 14 8.96 1.09 -11.37
C MET A 14 10.00 1.82 -10.49
N LEU A 15 9.82 1.85 -9.16
CA LEU A 15 10.79 2.45 -8.23
C LEU A 15 12.18 1.81 -8.39
N GLY A 16 13.23 2.63 -8.32
CA GLY A 16 14.62 2.23 -8.51
C GLY A 16 15.03 1.94 -9.97
N GLN A 17 14.10 1.97 -10.94
CA GLN A 17 14.39 1.70 -12.36
C GLN A 17 14.53 2.97 -13.22
N ARG A 18 14.06 4.12 -12.73
CA ARG A 18 14.11 5.42 -13.42
C ARG A 18 14.94 6.43 -12.63
N GLU A 19 15.95 6.99 -13.28
CA GLU A 19 16.74 8.15 -12.79
C GLU A 19 17.10 8.07 -11.29
N PRO A 20 17.95 7.11 -10.86
CA PRO A 20 18.25 6.87 -9.46
C PRO A 20 18.81 8.08 -8.71
N SER A 21 19.43 9.02 -9.42
CA SER A 21 19.94 10.28 -8.87
C SER A 21 18.84 11.26 -8.43
N VAL A 22 17.59 11.07 -8.87
CA VAL A 22 16.45 11.96 -8.58
C VAL A 22 15.45 11.33 -7.61
N TYR A 23 15.18 10.02 -7.75
CA TYR A 23 14.09 9.34 -7.03
C TYR A 23 14.55 8.39 -5.91
N GLY A 24 15.86 8.29 -5.69
CA GLY A 24 16.45 7.31 -4.79
C GLY A 24 16.59 5.94 -5.46
N ALA A 25 17.50 5.12 -4.90
CA ALA A 25 17.79 3.79 -5.42
C ALA A 25 16.86 2.70 -4.86
N GLU A 26 16.05 3.02 -3.84
CA GLU A 26 15.23 2.02 -3.17
C GLU A 26 14.11 1.52 -4.09
N THR A 27 14.13 0.20 -4.30
CA THR A 27 13.15 -0.52 -5.09
C THR A 27 11.95 -0.90 -4.23
N LEU A 28 10.78 -1.11 -4.85
CA LEU A 28 9.60 -1.54 -4.12
C LEU A 28 9.80 -2.84 -3.30
N PRO A 29 10.54 -3.87 -3.80
CA PRO A 29 10.88 -5.04 -2.99
C PRO A 29 11.77 -4.75 -1.78
N GLU A 30 12.63 -3.74 -1.82
CA GLU A 30 13.43 -3.32 -0.67
C GLU A 30 12.56 -2.65 0.39
N ILE A 31 11.65 -1.77 -0.05
CA ILE A 31 10.65 -1.14 0.82
C ILE A 31 9.78 -2.21 1.48
N GLU A 32 9.34 -3.23 0.73
CA GLU A 32 8.59 -4.36 1.30
C GLU A 32 9.38 -5.06 2.43
N LYS A 33 10.67 -5.32 2.22
CA LYS A 33 11.54 -5.93 3.26
C LYS A 33 11.61 -5.03 4.50
N LEU A 34 11.76 -3.72 4.33
CA LEU A 34 11.78 -2.76 5.44
C LEU A 34 10.46 -2.76 6.22
N CYS A 35 9.32 -2.72 5.53
CA CYS A 35 8.01 -2.80 6.16
C CYS A 35 7.83 -4.10 6.96
N ARG A 36 8.22 -5.24 6.38
CA ARG A 36 8.12 -6.55 7.04
C ARG A 36 9.03 -6.65 8.27
N ALA A 37 10.28 -6.18 8.15
CA ALA A 37 11.22 -6.17 9.27
C ALA A 37 10.70 -5.32 10.44
N ARG A 38 10.23 -4.10 10.13
CA ARG A 38 9.69 -3.20 11.15
C ARG A 38 8.42 -3.75 11.81
N ALA A 39 7.54 -4.38 11.04
CA ALA A 39 6.35 -5.01 11.61
C ALA A 39 6.72 -6.17 12.54
N ALA A 40 7.70 -6.99 12.18
CA ALA A 40 8.17 -8.10 13.01
C ALA A 40 8.71 -7.63 14.37
N GLU A 41 9.46 -6.53 14.41
CA GLU A 41 9.92 -5.89 15.66
C GLU A 41 8.76 -5.48 16.58
N LEU A 42 7.59 -5.18 16.01
CA LEU A 42 6.38 -4.78 16.72
C LEU A 42 5.42 -5.97 16.99
N GLY A 43 5.81 -7.20 16.64
CA GLY A 43 4.94 -8.38 16.77
C GLY A 43 3.77 -8.41 15.78
N LEU A 44 3.87 -7.67 14.67
CA LEU A 44 2.88 -7.55 13.61
C LEU A 44 3.33 -8.26 12.34
N THR A 45 2.38 -8.48 11.42
CA THR A 45 2.64 -8.98 10.07
C THR A 45 2.16 -7.97 9.03
N VAL A 46 2.72 -8.04 7.83
CA VAL A 46 2.38 -7.17 6.70
C VAL A 46 1.85 -8.00 5.53
N ASP A 47 0.77 -7.52 4.93
CA ASP A 47 0.33 -7.92 3.60
C ASP A 47 0.67 -6.78 2.63
N PHE A 48 1.69 -6.99 1.80
CA PHE A 48 2.26 -5.96 0.94
C PHE A 48 1.84 -6.23 -0.50
N ARG A 49 1.16 -5.28 -1.14
CA ARG A 49 0.62 -5.44 -2.50
C ARG A 49 0.82 -4.18 -3.31
N GLN A 50 0.88 -4.33 -4.63
CA GLN A 50 0.95 -3.23 -5.59
C GLN A 50 0.04 -3.53 -6.77
N SER A 51 -0.63 -2.51 -7.28
CA SER A 51 -1.36 -2.62 -8.54
C SER A 51 -1.37 -1.31 -9.34
N ASN A 52 -1.37 -1.46 -10.66
CA ASN A 52 -1.65 -0.39 -11.62
C ASN A 52 -3.14 -0.28 -11.96
N ILE A 53 -3.99 -1.16 -11.41
CA ILE A 53 -5.42 -1.25 -11.70
C ILE A 53 -6.19 -0.73 -10.48
N GLU A 54 -6.88 0.40 -10.65
CA GLU A 54 -7.66 1.04 -9.59
C GLU A 54 -8.64 0.09 -8.89
N GLY A 55 -9.35 -0.74 -9.66
CA GLY A 55 -10.32 -1.71 -9.12
C GLY A 55 -9.73 -2.77 -8.20
N GLU A 56 -8.47 -3.16 -8.40
CA GLU A 56 -7.78 -4.09 -7.49
C GLU A 56 -7.50 -3.42 -6.14
N LEU A 57 -7.03 -2.17 -6.16
CA LEU A 57 -6.80 -1.39 -4.92
C LEU A 57 -8.11 -1.20 -4.15
N VAL A 58 -9.19 -0.82 -4.84
CA VAL A 58 -10.53 -0.70 -4.24
C VAL A 58 -10.96 -2.02 -3.59
N SER A 59 -10.75 -3.14 -4.28
CA SER A 59 -11.11 -4.47 -3.77
C SER A 59 -10.30 -4.85 -2.53
N TRP A 60 -9.00 -4.55 -2.51
CA TRP A 60 -8.13 -4.81 -1.36
C TRP A 60 -8.45 -3.91 -0.16
N ILE A 61 -8.83 -2.65 -0.39
CA ILE A 61 -9.29 -1.74 0.65
C ILE A 61 -10.59 -2.25 1.27
N GLN A 62 -11.54 -2.73 0.47
CA GLN A 62 -12.77 -3.35 0.97
C GLN A 62 -12.50 -4.65 1.73
N GLU A 63 -11.57 -5.48 1.26
CA GLU A 63 -11.11 -6.70 1.94
C GLU A 63 -10.55 -6.39 3.35
N ALA A 64 -9.78 -5.30 3.47
CA ALA A 64 -9.13 -4.89 4.71
C ALA A 64 -10.11 -4.70 5.87
N ARG A 65 -11.37 -4.30 5.60
CA ARG A 65 -12.43 -4.14 6.60
C ARG A 65 -12.56 -5.35 7.54
N SER A 66 -12.40 -6.55 6.99
CA SER A 66 -12.50 -7.80 7.75
C SER A 66 -11.16 -8.46 7.99
N LYS A 67 -10.15 -8.23 7.15
CA LYS A 67 -8.90 -9.00 7.15
C LYS A 67 -7.67 -8.25 7.66
N ALA A 68 -7.71 -6.93 7.80
CA ALA A 68 -6.57 -6.13 8.25
C ALA A 68 -6.81 -5.49 9.64
N SER A 69 -5.71 -5.11 10.30
CA SER A 69 -5.73 -4.23 11.48
C SER A 69 -5.66 -2.75 11.10
N GLY A 70 -5.25 -2.44 9.87
CA GLY A 70 -5.11 -1.08 9.34
C GLY A 70 -4.51 -1.09 7.94
N ILE A 71 -4.53 0.06 7.28
CA ILE A 71 -4.05 0.27 5.91
C ILE A 71 -2.96 1.36 5.91
N ALA A 72 -1.85 1.11 5.24
CA ALA A 72 -0.93 2.14 4.80
C ALA A 72 -0.98 2.18 3.27
N LEU A 73 -1.46 3.29 2.71
CA LEU A 73 -1.71 3.42 1.27
C LEU A 73 -0.80 4.49 0.66
N ASN A 74 0.04 4.08 -0.29
CA ASN A 74 0.59 5.01 -1.27
C ASN A 74 -0.20 4.88 -2.57
N ALA A 75 -1.19 5.75 -2.79
CA ALA A 75 -2.05 5.68 -3.98
C ALA A 75 -1.37 6.18 -5.27
N GLY A 76 -0.12 6.65 -5.21
CA GLY A 76 0.59 7.19 -6.38
C GLY A 76 -0.23 8.28 -7.07
N ALA A 77 -0.30 8.22 -8.40
CA ALA A 77 -1.07 9.18 -9.21
C ALA A 77 -2.58 9.20 -8.87
N TYR A 78 -3.13 8.08 -8.36
CA TYR A 78 -4.54 8.02 -7.99
C TYR A 78 -4.90 8.90 -6.79
N THR A 79 -3.92 9.37 -6.00
CA THR A 79 -4.13 10.41 -4.98
C THR A 79 -4.82 11.65 -5.54
N HIS A 80 -4.59 11.96 -6.82
CA HIS A 80 -5.10 13.18 -7.45
C HIS A 80 -6.38 12.97 -8.26
N THR A 81 -6.77 11.72 -8.52
CA THR A 81 -7.81 11.42 -9.51
C THR A 81 -8.88 10.46 -9.01
N SER A 82 -8.58 9.61 -8.02
CA SER A 82 -9.46 8.49 -7.66
C SER A 82 -10.44 8.85 -6.54
N VAL A 83 -11.67 9.19 -6.93
CA VAL A 83 -12.80 9.24 -5.99
C VAL A 83 -13.15 7.83 -5.50
N ALA A 84 -13.00 6.80 -6.34
CA ALA A 84 -13.33 5.43 -5.98
C ALA A 84 -12.48 4.90 -4.81
N ILE A 85 -11.16 5.16 -4.81
CA ILE A 85 -10.28 4.79 -3.70
C ILE A 85 -10.62 5.59 -2.44
N HIS A 86 -10.90 6.88 -2.57
CA HIS A 86 -11.31 7.71 -1.44
C HIS A 86 -12.58 7.15 -0.75
N ASP A 87 -13.60 6.80 -1.53
CA ASP A 87 -14.85 6.25 -1.00
C ASP A 87 -14.65 4.84 -0.41
N ALA A 88 -13.79 4.02 -1.03
CA ALA A 88 -13.42 2.72 -0.48
C ALA A 88 -12.75 2.85 0.90
N LEU A 89 -11.84 3.82 1.09
CA LEU A 89 -11.20 4.07 2.38
C LEU A 89 -12.21 4.50 3.45
N ARG A 90 -13.19 5.34 3.09
CA ARG A 90 -14.29 5.73 3.98
C ARG A 90 -15.14 4.54 4.41
N ALA A 91 -15.30 3.54 3.53
CA ALA A 91 -16.05 2.32 3.80
C ALA A 91 -15.23 1.21 4.50
N ALA A 92 -13.90 1.34 4.56
CA ALA A 92 -13.01 0.28 5.07
C ALA A 92 -13.12 0.07 6.58
N ASP A 93 -13.52 1.09 7.36
CA ASP A 93 -13.78 0.98 8.82
C ASP A 93 -12.60 0.40 9.62
N VAL A 94 -11.38 0.68 9.13
CA VAL A 94 -10.10 0.42 9.79
C VAL A 94 -9.25 1.67 9.68
N PRO A 95 -8.29 1.91 10.59
CA PRO A 95 -7.36 3.02 10.47
C PRO A 95 -6.61 2.98 9.13
N ALA A 96 -6.53 4.11 8.45
CA ALA A 96 -5.79 4.28 7.20
C ALA A 96 -4.88 5.51 7.28
N VAL A 97 -3.67 5.38 6.73
CA VAL A 97 -2.68 6.45 6.56
C VAL A 97 -2.18 6.50 5.12
#